data_AF-A0A967L4F6-F1
#
_entry.id   AF-A0A967L4F6-F1
#
_cell.length_a   1.000
_cell.length_b   1.000
_cell.length_c   1.000
_cell.angle_alpha   90.00
_cell.angle_beta   90.00
_cell.angle_gamma   90.00
#
_symmetry.space_group_name_H-M   'P 1'
#
loop_
_entity.id
_entity.type
_entity.pdbx_description
1 polymer ?
#
loop_
_entity_poly.entity_id
_entity_poly.type
_entity_poly.pdbx_seq_one_letter_code
_entity_poly.pdbx_strand_id
1 'polypeptide(L)'
;ALKSMGGAIVKAAHHVKAQLFEEAVEALDATPDRMELAAGHVRVAGDAARKVPVTALLAKAMARRGPIVGYGSTGAFNRLPSFACSAAEVEVDPDTGYVTLHRF
;
A
#
# COMPACT_ATOMS: atom_id res chain seq x y z
N ALA A 1 12.30 -2.82 -13.95
CA ALA A 1 10.87 -2.67 -14.28
C ALA A 1 9.93 -2.85 -13.08
N LEU A 2 10.12 -3.82 -12.16
CA LEU A 2 9.17 -4.02 -11.03
C LEU A 2 9.08 -2.86 -10.02
N LYS A 3 10.18 -2.17 -9.73
CA LYS A 3 10.24 -1.10 -8.71
C LYS A 3 9.38 0.13 -9.05
N SER A 4 9.10 0.39 -10.33
CA SER A 4 8.25 1.52 -10.74
C SER A 4 6.76 1.24 -10.56
N MET A 5 6.33 -0.03 -10.68
CA MET A 5 4.92 -0.39 -10.49
C MET A 5 4.46 -0.15 -9.05
N GLY A 6 5.30 -0.49 -8.06
CA GLY A 6 4.98 -0.24 -6.65
C GLY A 6 4.74 1.26 -6.37
N GLY A 7 5.62 2.13 -6.87
CA GLY A 7 5.44 3.58 -6.72
C GLY A 7 4.20 4.11 -7.45
N ALA A 8 3.87 3.58 -8.64
CA ALA A 8 2.68 3.96 -9.37
C ALA A 8 1.40 3.55 -8.62
N ILE A 9 1.37 2.34 -8.07
CA ILE A 9 0.25 1.83 -7.26
C ILE A 9 0.08 2.65 -5.98
N VAL A 10 1.16 3.00 -5.28
CA VAL A 10 1.10 3.86 -4.08
C VAL A 10 0.46 5.21 -4.41
N LYS A 11 0.88 5.85 -5.51
CA LYS A 11 0.27 7.10 -5.97
C LYS A 11 -1.21 6.95 -6.32
N ALA A 12 -1.58 5.87 -7.02
CA ALA A 12 -2.98 5.58 -7.34
C ALA A 12 -3.82 5.37 -6.07
N ALA A 13 -3.28 4.66 -5.08
CA ALA A 13 -3.94 4.46 -3.79
C ALA A 13 -4.10 5.78 -3.01
N HIS A 14 -3.09 6.66 -3.02
CA HIS A 14 -3.23 8.00 -2.43
C HIS A 14 -4.29 8.84 -3.14
N HIS A 15 -4.39 8.73 -4.47
CA HIS A 15 -5.44 9.41 -5.22
C HIS A 15 -6.85 8.92 -4.82
N VAL A 16 -7.04 7.60 -4.66
CA VAL A 16 -8.29 7.02 -4.11
C VAL A 16 -8.56 7.50 -2.68
N LYS A 17 -7.54 7.50 -1.82
CA LYS A 17 -7.67 7.96 -0.43
C LYS A 17 -8.13 9.41 -0.34
N ALA A 18 -7.57 10.30 -1.17
CA ALA A 18 -8.00 11.69 -1.24
C ALA A 18 -9.50 11.78 -1.62
N GLN A 19 -9.92 11.07 -2.66
CA GLN A 19 -11.33 11.05 -3.06
C GLN A 19 -12.26 10.52 -1.96
N LEU A 20 -11.85 9.48 -1.22
CA LEU A 20 -12.61 8.95 -0.07
C LEU A 20 -12.74 9.97 1.06
N PHE A 21 -11.68 10.75 1.33
CA PHE A 21 -11.72 11.77 2.37
C PHE A 21 -12.66 12.91 2.01
N GLU A 22 -12.65 13.35 0.74
CA GLU A 22 -13.63 14.33 0.24
C GLU A 22 -15.08 13.84 0.42
N GLU A 23 -15.36 12.55 0.18
CA GLU A 23 -16.69 11.99 0.41
C GLU A 23 -17.12 12.01 1.89
N ALA A 24 -16.13 11.96 2.80
CA ALA A 24 -16.33 11.84 4.23
C ALA A 24 -16.42 13.18 4.97
N VAL A 25 -16.06 14.31 4.34
CA VAL A 25 -16.05 15.66 4.96
C VAL A 25 -17.37 15.97 5.64
N GLU A 26 -18.47 15.83 4.90
CA GLU A 26 -19.82 16.12 5.42
C GLU A 26 -20.24 15.16 6.54
N ALA A 27 -19.93 13.86 6.39
CA ALA A 27 -20.37 12.85 7.35
C ALA A 27 -19.57 12.88 8.66
N LEU A 28 -18.30 13.30 8.59
CA LEU A 28 -17.43 13.40 9.75
C LEU A 28 -17.34 14.80 10.33
N ASP A 29 -17.84 15.83 9.64
CA ASP A 29 -17.66 17.25 10.00
C ASP A 29 -16.19 17.55 10.34
N ALA A 30 -15.31 17.17 9.41
CA ALA A 30 -13.87 17.28 9.55
C ALA A 30 -13.23 17.51 8.18
N THR A 31 -12.07 18.16 8.18
CA THR A 31 -11.28 18.37 6.97
C THR A 31 -10.41 17.14 6.65
N PRO A 32 -10.08 16.86 5.37
CA PRO A 32 -9.32 15.67 4.97
C PRO A 32 -7.97 15.47 5.67
N ASP A 33 -7.27 16.55 6.04
CA ASP A 33 -6.00 16.53 6.77
C ASP A 33 -6.14 15.99 8.21
N ARG A 34 -7.35 16.07 8.78
CA ARG A 34 -7.68 15.52 10.09
C ARG A 34 -8.24 14.11 10.02
N MET A 35 -8.22 13.47 8.85
CA MET A 35 -8.74 12.13 8.67
C MET A 35 -7.63 11.09 8.50
N GLU A 36 -7.93 9.87 8.92
CA GLU A 36 -7.11 8.71 8.65
C GLU A 36 -7.97 7.54 8.17
N LEU A 37 -7.35 6.67 7.36
CA LEU A 37 -7.97 5.44 6.88
C LEU A 37 -7.48 4.30 7.77
N ALA A 38 -8.38 3.65 8.51
CA ALA A 38 -8.03 2.58 9.43
C ALA A 38 -9.12 1.50 9.46
N ALA A 39 -8.73 0.22 9.39
CA ALA A 39 -9.63 -0.92 9.51
C ALA A 39 -10.91 -0.82 8.64
N GLY A 40 -10.78 -0.43 7.38
CA GLY A 40 -11.91 -0.30 6.44
C GLY A 40 -12.82 0.90 6.69
N HIS A 41 -12.39 1.86 7.52
CA HIS A 41 -13.14 3.09 7.83
C HIS A 41 -12.28 4.32 7.57
N VAL A 42 -12.93 5.42 7.18
CA VAL A 42 -12.37 6.77 7.33
C VAL A 42 -12.79 7.29 8.69
N ARG A 43 -11.84 7.76 9.49
CA ARG A 43 -12.08 8.28 10.84
C ARG A 43 -11.35 9.59 11.09
N VAL A 44 -11.81 10.36 12.07
CA VAL A 44 -11.08 11.54 12.53
C VAL A 44 -9.85 11.09 13.32
N ALA A 45 -8.70 11.68 13.02
CA ALA A 45 -7.44 11.39 13.69
C ALA A 45 -7.56 11.70 15.18
N GLY A 46 -7.19 10.74 16.03
CA GLY A 46 -7.33 10.86 17.48
C GLY A 46 -8.74 10.59 18.05
N ASP A 47 -9.76 10.43 17.19
CA ASP A 47 -11.13 10.07 17.62
C ASP A 47 -11.64 8.85 16.82
N ALA A 48 -11.49 7.67 17.41
CA ALA A 48 -11.90 6.41 16.78
C ALA A 48 -13.43 6.18 16.75
N ALA A 49 -14.21 6.96 17.49
CA ALA A 49 -15.66 6.84 17.51
C ALA A 49 -16.28 7.54 16.28
N ARG A 50 -15.70 8.69 15.88
CA ARG A 50 -16.08 9.42 14.67
C ARG A 50 -15.51 8.77 13.42
N LYS A 51 -16.25 7.80 12.87
CA LYS A 51 -15.84 7.04 11.69
C LYS A 51 -17.01 6.71 10.76
N VAL A 52 -16.69 6.54 9.48
CA VAL A 52 -17.63 6.10 8.44
C VAL A 52 -17.00 4.94 7.67
N PRO A 53 -17.75 3.84 7.41
CA PRO A 53 -17.22 2.71 6.66
C PRO A 53 -16.95 3.10 5.20
N VAL A 54 -15.84 2.62 4.66
CA VAL A 54 -15.45 2.89 3.27
C VAL A 54 -16.51 2.43 2.28
N THR A 55 -17.22 1.34 2.56
CA THR A 55 -18.31 0.83 1.71
C THR A 55 -19.46 1.84 1.57
N ALA A 56 -19.82 2.55 2.64
CA ALA A 56 -20.85 3.59 2.58
C ALA A 56 -20.38 4.80 1.76
N LEU A 57 -19.10 5.20 1.91
CA LEU A 57 -18.51 6.28 1.12
C LEU A 57 -18.45 5.92 -0.37
N LEU A 58 -18.12 4.68 -0.71
CA LEU A 58 -18.12 4.17 -2.08
C LEU A 58 -19.53 4.17 -2.68
N ALA A 59 -20.53 3.73 -1.94
CA ALA A 59 -21.92 3.78 -2.38
C ALA A 59 -22.40 5.22 -2.60
N LYS A 60 -22.06 6.14 -1.67
CA LYS A 60 -22.34 7.58 -1.79
C LYS A 60 -21.69 8.18 -3.04
N ALA A 61 -20.40 7.89 -3.27
CA ALA A 61 -19.68 8.35 -4.45
C ALA A 61 -20.31 7.84 -5.74
N MET A 62 -20.64 6.54 -5.78
CA MET A 62 -21.26 5.90 -6.95
C MET A 62 -22.59 6.57 -7.31
N ALA A 63 -23.45 6.81 -6.33
CA ALA A 63 -24.74 7.47 -6.56
C ALA A 63 -24.60 8.93 -7.04
N ARG A 64 -23.56 9.65 -6.59
CA ARG A 64 -23.40 11.08 -6.90
C ARG A 64 -22.64 11.37 -8.19
N ARG A 65 -21.51 10.68 -8.41
CA ARG A 65 -20.56 11.01 -9.49
C ARG A 65 -19.97 9.80 -10.21
N GLY A 66 -20.35 8.58 -9.81
CA GLY A 66 -19.78 7.35 -10.35
C GLY A 66 -18.64 6.79 -9.49
N PRO A 67 -17.91 5.78 -10.01
CA PRO A 67 -16.94 5.04 -9.24
C PRO A 67 -15.74 5.90 -8.82
N ILE A 68 -15.17 5.61 -7.66
CA ILE A 68 -13.88 6.16 -7.26
C ILE A 68 -12.78 5.45 -8.05
N VAL A 69 -11.99 6.22 -8.81
CA VAL A 69 -10.91 5.69 -9.66
C VAL A 69 -9.59 6.33 -9.29
N GLY A 70 -8.60 5.49 -8.96
CA GLY A 70 -7.23 5.91 -8.69
C GLY A 70 -6.38 5.94 -9.96
N TYR A 71 -5.46 6.88 -10.04
CA TYR A 71 -4.45 6.93 -11.09
C TYR A 71 -3.11 7.33 -10.49
N GLY A 72 -2.04 6.69 -10.96
CA GLY A 72 -0.68 6.96 -10.50
C GLY A 72 0.33 6.58 -11.56
N SER A 73 1.32 7.46 -11.75
CA SER A 73 2.44 7.24 -12.68
C SER A 73 3.76 7.64 -12.02
N THR A 74 4.83 6.93 -12.39
CA THR A 74 6.19 7.16 -11.89
C THR A 74 7.14 7.33 -13.08
N GLY A 75 7.68 8.53 -13.26
CA GLY A 75 8.67 8.80 -14.31
C GLY A 75 10.12 8.63 -13.86
N ALA A 76 10.40 8.72 -12.55
CA ALA A 76 11.75 8.66 -12.02
C ALA A 76 12.09 7.24 -11.53
N PHE A 77 13.07 6.61 -12.20
CA PHE A 77 13.72 5.41 -11.68
C PHE A 77 14.79 5.83 -10.69
N ASN A 78 14.45 5.83 -9.41
CA ASN A 78 15.49 5.98 -8.40
C ASN A 78 16.38 4.73 -8.45
N ARG A 79 17.68 4.90 -8.71
CA ARG A 79 18.64 3.79 -8.72
C ARG A 79 18.89 3.36 -7.29
N LEU A 80 17.99 2.53 -6.77
CA LEU A 80 18.11 1.89 -5.47
C LEU A 80 18.63 0.47 -5.69
N PRO A 81 19.96 0.25 -5.78
CA PRO A 81 20.51 -1.09 -5.84
C PRO A 81 20.07 -1.87 -4.60
N SER A 82 19.77 -3.14 -4.81
CA SER A 82 19.52 -4.08 -3.71
C SER A 82 20.83 -4.82 -3.48
N PHE A 83 21.31 -4.82 -2.24
CA PHE A 83 22.52 -5.55 -1.86
C PHE A 83 22.11 -6.79 -1.05
N ALA A 84 22.84 -7.88 -1.28
CA ALA A 84 22.70 -9.11 -0.51
C ALA A 84 24.10 -9.70 -0.29
N CYS A 85 24.31 -10.31 0.88
CA CYS A 85 25.45 -11.13 1.21
C CYS A 85 24.92 -12.42 1.79
N SER A 86 25.44 -13.55 1.32
CA SER A 86 25.01 -14.89 1.73
C SER A 86 26.26 -15.74 1.93
N ALA A 87 26.22 -16.63 2.91
CA ALA A 87 27.30 -17.55 3.23
C ALA A 87 26.69 -18.92 3.53
N ALA A 88 27.28 -19.97 2.97
CA ALA A 88 26.81 -21.33 3.12
C ALA A 88 27.92 -22.20 3.69
N GLU A 89 27.56 -23.10 4.61
CA GLU A 89 28.41 -24.19 5.08
C GLU A 89 28.00 -25.46 4.35
N VAL A 90 28.94 -26.06 3.62
CA VAL A 90 28.73 -27.27 2.83
C VAL A 90 29.83 -28.28 3.07
N GLU A 91 29.48 -29.55 2.98
CA GLU A 91 30.41 -30.68 3.00
C GLU A 91 30.32 -31.46 1.69
N VAL A 92 31.46 -31.91 1.18
CA VAL A 92 31.56 -32.65 -0.09
C VAL A 92 32.27 -33.98 0.16
N ASP A 93 31.60 -35.09 -0.17
CA ASP A 93 32.19 -36.42 -0.20
C ASP A 93 33.17 -36.52 -1.40
N PRO A 94 34.47 -36.81 -1.17
CA PRO A 94 35.47 -36.83 -2.24
C PRO A 94 35.40 -38.05 -3.16
N ASP A 95 34.80 -39.15 -2.72
CA ASP A 95 34.74 -40.40 -3.48
C ASP A 95 33.50 -40.42 -4.40
N THR A 96 32.40 -39.82 -3.93
CA THR A 96 31.12 -39.80 -4.66
C THR A 96 30.78 -38.43 -5.26
N GLY A 97 31.42 -37.36 -4.78
CA GLY A 97 31.07 -35.98 -5.11
C GLY A 97 29.77 -35.49 -4.44
N TYR A 98 29.20 -36.25 -3.52
CA TYR A 98 27.93 -35.91 -2.87
C TYR A 98 28.07 -34.66 -1.99
N VAL A 99 27.17 -33.69 -2.13
CA VAL A 99 27.22 -32.42 -1.39
C VAL A 99 26.09 -32.34 -0.36
N THR A 100 26.44 -32.05 0.88
CA THR A 100 25.49 -31.79 1.97
C THR A 100 25.54 -30.32 2.36
N LEU A 101 24.38 -29.66 2.40
CA LEU A 101 24.23 -28.30 2.92
C LEU A 101 23.93 -28.35 4.42
N HIS A 102 24.83 -27.82 5.24
CA HIS A 102 24.66 -27.75 6.69
C HIS A 102 23.93 -26.48 7.12
N ARG A 103 24.27 -25.34 6.49
CA ARG A 103 23.70 -24.02 6.81
C ARG A 103 23.78 -23.05 5.63
N PHE A 104 22.79 -22.16 5.52
CA PHE A 104 22.71 -21.07 4.54
C PHE A 104 22.15 -19.80 5.19
#